data_AF-A2Q2M0-F1
#
_entry.id   AF-A2Q2M0-F1
#
_cell.length_a   1.000
_cell.length_b   1.000
_cell.length_c   1.000
_cell.angle_alpha   90.00
_cell.angle_beta   90.00
_cell.angle_gamma   90.00
#
_symmetry.space_group_name_H-M   'P 1'
#
loop_
_entity.id
_entity.type
_entity.pdbx_description
1 polymer ?
#
loop_
_entity_poly.entity_id
_entity_poly.type
_entity_poly.pdbx_seq_one_letter_code
_entity_poly.pdbx_strand_id
1 'polypeptide(L)'
;MLDTMFQHPGMVRIIDKECGFVNRPPLLDGSNYDYWKSRISAFLKSIDNKIWKAVLKGWEHHVALYKDGNKTTVLKPEEEWTTAEDELTLGNSKALNAFFNGVDTNMFRLIKQCTVAKDA
;
A
#
# COMPACT_ATOMS: atom_id res chain seq x y z
N MET A 1 11.03 -24.84 3.98
CA MET A 1 10.10 -24.51 5.09
C MET A 1 9.22 -23.33 4.69
N LEU A 2 8.58 -23.40 3.51
CA LEU A 2 7.54 -22.47 3.03
C LEU A 2 6.57 -23.21 2.07
N ASP A 3 6.49 -24.54 2.16
CA ASP A 3 5.75 -25.39 1.20
C ASP A 3 4.60 -26.17 1.84
N THR A 4 4.23 -25.86 3.09
CA THR A 4 3.21 -26.62 3.83
C THR A 4 1.90 -25.85 4.06
N MET A 5 1.73 -24.66 3.50
CA MET A 5 0.55 -23.81 3.75
C MET A 5 -0.56 -23.87 2.69
N PHE A 6 -0.47 -24.77 1.70
CA PHE A 6 -1.50 -24.89 0.64
C PHE A 6 -2.18 -26.26 0.52
N GLN A 7 -2.26 -27.03 1.60
CA GLN A 7 -3.10 -28.23 1.61
C GLN A 7 -3.93 -28.29 2.89
N HIS A 8 -5.11 -27.67 2.91
CA HIS A 8 -6.35 -28.20 3.50
C HIS A 8 -7.52 -27.25 3.17
N PRO A 9 -8.48 -27.66 2.32
CA PRO A 9 -9.69 -26.90 2.07
C PRO A 9 -10.79 -27.38 3.04
N GLY A 10 -11.04 -26.61 4.10
CA GLY A 10 -12.12 -26.94 5.02
C GLY A 10 -12.20 -26.00 6.20
N MET A 11 -13.21 -25.12 6.17
CA MET A 11 -13.77 -24.41 7.31
C MET A 11 -13.06 -23.13 7.77
N VAL A 12 -13.31 -22.01 7.10
CA VAL A 12 -13.40 -20.70 7.80
C VAL A 12 -14.57 -19.88 7.25
N ARG A 13 -15.65 -19.93 8.04
CA ARG A 13 -16.68 -18.91 8.33
C ARG A 13 -17.40 -18.23 7.15
N ILE A 14 -18.69 -18.50 7.10
CA ILE A 14 -19.73 -17.60 6.60
C ILE A 14 -19.50 -16.24 7.29
N ILE A 15 -19.02 -15.26 6.54
CA ILE A 15 -19.00 -13.86 6.94
C ILE A 15 -20.24 -13.24 6.29
N ASP A 16 -21.08 -12.64 7.12
CA ASP A 16 -22.32 -11.97 6.73
C ASP A 16 -22.10 -11.01 5.56
N LYS A 17 -22.95 -11.16 4.55
CA LYS A 17 -22.82 -10.62 3.20
C LYS A 17 -22.97 -9.09 3.10
N GLU A 18 -22.98 -8.38 4.23
CA GLU A 18 -23.10 -6.91 4.32
C GLU A 18 -21.93 -6.24 5.07
N CYS A 19 -21.04 -6.99 5.71
CA CYS A 19 -19.82 -6.46 6.36
C CYS A 19 -18.62 -6.32 5.38
N GLY A 20 -18.81 -6.69 4.11
CA GLY A 20 -17.74 -6.75 3.10
C GLY A 20 -17.34 -5.42 2.44
N PHE A 21 -18.19 -4.39 2.51
CA PHE A 21 -17.96 -3.15 1.74
C PHE A 21 -17.08 -2.11 2.46
N VAL A 22 -17.04 -2.11 3.79
CA VAL A 22 -16.20 -1.18 4.56
C VAL A 22 -14.71 -1.53 4.52
N ASN A 23 -14.38 -2.77 4.14
CA ASN A 23 -12.99 -3.26 4.07
C ASN A 23 -12.39 -3.20 2.65
N ARG A 24 -13.16 -2.76 1.64
CA ARG A 24 -12.67 -2.65 0.26
C ARG A 24 -12.48 -1.19 -0.14
N PRO A 25 -11.38 -0.83 -0.81
CA PRO A 25 -11.21 0.49 -1.42
C PRO A 25 -12.38 0.83 -2.37
N PRO A 26 -12.82 2.11 -2.45
CA PRO A 26 -13.74 2.55 -3.50
C PRO A 26 -13.11 2.33 -4.88
N LEU A 27 -13.92 1.97 -5.89
CA LEU A 27 -13.46 1.77 -7.27
C LEU A 27 -13.50 3.10 -8.05
N LEU A 28 -12.41 3.45 -8.73
CA LEU A 28 -12.36 4.49 -9.76
C LEU A 28 -12.51 3.84 -11.14
N ASP A 29 -13.61 4.15 -11.82
CA ASP A 29 -13.95 3.63 -13.17
C ASP A 29 -13.77 4.67 -14.28
N GLY A 30 -13.03 5.75 -13.98
CA GLY A 30 -12.86 6.91 -14.85
C GLY A 30 -13.91 8.01 -14.67
N SER A 31 -14.87 7.83 -13.76
CA SER A 31 -15.84 8.87 -13.38
C SER A 31 -15.62 9.39 -11.96
N ASN A 32 -16.03 10.64 -11.72
CA ASN A 32 -16.14 11.26 -10.39
C ASN A 32 -14.90 11.10 -9.48
N TYR A 33 -13.74 11.55 -9.98
CA TYR A 33 -12.47 11.48 -9.26
C TYR A 33 -12.50 12.13 -7.87
N ASP A 34 -13.18 13.27 -7.70
CA ASP A 34 -13.23 13.98 -6.42
C ASP A 34 -13.93 13.16 -5.33
N TYR A 35 -15.02 12.47 -5.70
CA TYR A 35 -15.69 11.53 -4.80
C TYR A 35 -14.77 10.35 -4.44
N TRP A 36 -14.15 9.72 -5.45
CA TRP A 36 -13.24 8.60 -5.22
C TRP A 36 -12.08 8.99 -4.33
N LYS A 37 -11.45 10.13 -4.61
CA LYS A 37 -10.33 10.71 -3.83
C LYS A 37 -10.72 10.93 -2.37
N SER A 38 -11.91 11.48 -2.13
CA SER A 38 -12.43 11.67 -0.77
C SER A 38 -12.63 10.34 -0.05
N ARG A 39 -13.18 9.34 -0.73
CA ARG A 39 -13.44 8.01 -0.18
C ARG A 39 -12.17 7.21 0.08
N ILE A 40 -11.19 7.22 -0.83
CA ILE A 40 -9.93 6.49 -0.66
C ILE A 40 -9.08 7.13 0.45
N SER A 41 -9.07 8.46 0.58
CA SER A 41 -8.46 9.15 1.72
C SER A 41 -9.10 8.71 3.05
N ALA A 42 -10.43 8.66 3.14
CA ALA A 42 -11.12 8.21 4.35
C ALA A 42 -10.80 6.74 4.68
N PHE A 43 -10.79 5.86 3.67
CA PHE A 43 -10.45 4.45 3.80
C PHE A 43 -9.03 4.23 4.34
N LEU A 44 -8.03 4.92 3.79
CA LEU A 44 -6.65 4.79 4.27
C LEU A 44 -6.50 5.29 5.71
N LYS A 45 -7.14 6.43 6.04
CA LYS A 45 -7.14 6.99 7.40
C LYS A 45 -7.82 6.08 8.41
N SER A 46 -8.86 5.33 8.02
CA SER A 46 -9.52 4.38 8.92
C SER A 46 -8.68 3.14 9.20
N ILE A 47 -7.75 2.77 8.31
CA ILE A 47 -6.79 1.69 8.56
C ILE A 47 -5.69 2.19 9.51
N ASP A 48 -4.98 3.24 9.10
CA ASP A 48 -3.99 3.93 9.92
C ASP A 48 -3.66 5.27 9.24
N ASN A 49 -3.71 6.36 10.02
CA ASN A 49 -3.33 7.69 9.53
C ASN A 49 -1.88 7.75 9.00
N LYS A 50 -0.98 6.87 9.45
CA LYS A 50 0.38 6.72 8.89
C LYS A 50 0.36 6.37 7.39
N ILE A 51 -0.60 5.58 6.93
CA ILE A 51 -0.73 5.18 5.52
C ILE A 51 -1.11 6.38 4.66
N TRP A 52 -2.10 7.19 5.09
CA TRP A 52 -2.45 8.42 4.38
C TRP A 52 -1.29 9.43 4.37
N LYS A 53 -0.54 9.53 5.47
CA LYS A 53 0.68 10.36 5.52
C LYS A 53 1.74 9.90 4.52
N ALA A 54 1.86 8.60 4.24
CA ALA A 54 2.78 8.09 3.22
C ALA A 54 2.40 8.56 1.81
N VAL A 55 1.10 8.62 1.50
CA VAL A 55 0.59 9.20 0.23
C VAL A 55 0.94 10.69 0.13
N LEU A 56 0.74 11.46 1.21
CA LEU A 56 1.03 12.90 1.19
C LEU A 56 2.52 13.22 1.10
N LYS A 57 3.33 12.54 1.93
CA LYS A 57 4.78 12.79 2.02
C LYS A 57 5.50 12.27 0.79
N GLY A 58 5.05 11.12 0.27
CA GLY A 58 5.86 10.29 -0.61
C GLY A 58 6.81 9.43 0.21
N TRP A 59 7.00 8.20 -0.24
CA TRP A 59 8.02 7.32 0.28
C TRP A 59 9.31 7.53 -0.50
N GLU A 60 10.43 7.50 0.21
CA GLU A 60 11.76 7.51 -0.38
C GLU A 60 12.36 6.13 -0.16
N HIS A 61 13.02 5.60 -1.20
CA HIS A 61 13.81 4.39 -1.03
C HIS A 61 14.90 4.60 0.02
N HIS A 62 15.10 3.58 0.86
CA HIS A 62 16.14 3.60 1.88
C HIS A 62 17.51 3.43 1.22
N VAL A 63 18.45 4.29 1.59
CA VAL A 63 19.82 4.30 1.06
C VAL A 63 20.80 3.96 2.16
N ALA A 64 21.92 3.34 1.78
CA ALA A 64 23.01 3.10 2.71
C ALA A 64 23.58 4.43 3.21
N LEU A 65 24.15 4.43 4.41
CA LEU A 65 24.84 5.58 4.98
C LEU A 65 26.36 5.37 4.91
N TYR A 66 27.10 6.45 4.65
CA TYR A 66 28.53 6.49 4.87
C TYR A 66 28.86 6.42 6.37
N LYS A 67 30.13 6.16 6.69
CA LYS A 67 30.60 6.08 8.09
C LYS A 67 30.41 7.37 8.89
N ASP A 68 30.32 8.51 8.21
CA ASP A 68 30.07 9.83 8.79
C ASP A 68 28.56 10.14 8.96
N GLY A 69 27.67 9.22 8.57
CA GLY A 69 26.21 9.36 8.67
C GLY A 69 25.55 10.00 7.44
N ASN A 70 26.31 10.38 6.41
CA ASN A 70 25.73 10.97 5.19
C ASN A 70 25.06 9.91 4.30
N LYS A 71 23.96 10.28 3.63
CA LYS A 71 23.26 9.40 2.66
C LYS A 71 24.14 9.11 1.44
N THR A 72 24.20 7.84 1.04
CA THR A 72 24.80 7.43 -0.24
C THR A 72 23.76 7.45 -1.36
N THR A 73 24.19 7.16 -2.60
CA THR A 73 23.29 6.90 -3.74
C THR A 73 22.93 5.42 -3.89
N VAL A 74 23.50 4.55 -3.06
CA VAL A 74 23.29 3.10 -3.13
C VAL A 74 22.05 2.74 -2.32
N LEU A 75 21.10 2.07 -2.96
CA LEU A 75 19.92 1.53 -2.27
C LEU A 75 20.36 0.50 -1.24
N LYS A 76 19.80 0.61 -0.04
CA LYS A 76 20.00 -0.36 1.02
C LYS A 76 19.17 -1.62 0.71
N PRO A 77 19.76 -2.84 0.77
CA PRO A 77 19.00 -4.09 0.67
C PRO A 77 17.86 -4.16 1.68
N GLU A 78 16.72 -4.76 1.32
CA GLU A 78 15.54 -4.81 2.19
C GLU A 78 15.82 -5.55 3.50
N GLU A 79 16.71 -6.55 3.46
CA GLU A 79 17.11 -7.36 4.62
C GLU A 79 17.88 -6.55 5.68
N GLU A 80 18.41 -5.38 5.30
CA GLU A 80 19.17 -4.49 6.18
C GLU A 80 18.34 -3.32 6.71
N TRP A 81 17.05 -3.23 6.34
CA TRP A 81 16.18 -2.17 6.81
C TRP A 81 15.95 -2.29 8.31
N THR A 82 15.98 -1.14 8.97
CA THR A 82 15.61 -1.01 10.38
C THR A 82 14.09 -1.12 10.53
N THR A 83 13.61 -1.43 11.73
CA THR A 83 12.16 -1.46 12.02
C THR A 83 11.45 -0.16 11.66
N ALA A 84 12.11 0.99 11.82
CA ALA A 84 11.54 2.28 11.44
C ALA A 84 11.45 2.44 9.91
N GLU A 85 12.45 1.96 9.17
CA GLU A 85 12.46 1.94 7.70
C GLU A 85 11.35 1.00 7.17
N ASP A 86 11.18 -0.17 7.78
CA ASP A 86 10.10 -1.11 7.47
C ASP A 86 8.71 -0.50 7.72
N GLU A 87 8.51 0.19 8.85
CA GLU A 87 7.23 0.86 9.14
C GLU A 87 6.87 1.91 8.09
N LEU A 88 7.86 2.67 7.60
CA LEU A 88 7.67 3.66 6.54
C LEU A 88 7.32 2.99 5.21
N THR A 89 8.03 1.92 4.85
CA THR A 89 7.74 1.15 3.64
C THR A 89 6.37 0.49 3.70
N LEU A 90 5.97 -0.05 4.86
CA LEU A 90 4.67 -0.67 5.05
C LEU A 90 3.51 0.29 4.78
N GLY A 91 3.64 1.56 5.20
CA GLY A 91 2.66 2.60 4.89
C GLY A 91 2.48 2.81 3.39
N ASN A 92 3.59 2.93 2.66
CA ASN A 92 3.58 3.06 1.20
C ASN A 92 2.96 1.85 0.49
N SER A 93 3.39 0.64 0.86
CA SER A 93 2.90 -0.60 0.26
C SER A 93 1.41 -0.81 0.49
N LYS A 94 0.90 -0.48 1.69
CA LYS A 94 -0.55 -0.55 1.97
C LYS A 94 -1.35 0.47 1.15
N ALA A 95 -0.82 1.68 0.95
CA ALA A 95 -1.46 2.69 0.13
C ALA A 95 -1.50 2.27 -1.35
N LEU A 96 -0.38 1.80 -1.92
CA LEU A 96 -0.34 1.27 -3.28
C LEU A 96 -1.30 0.11 -3.47
N ASN A 97 -1.32 -0.83 -2.52
CA ASN A 97 -2.27 -1.94 -2.58
C ASN A 97 -3.73 -1.45 -2.60
N ALA A 98 -4.07 -0.45 -1.78
CA ALA A 98 -5.41 0.12 -1.80
C ALA A 98 -5.74 0.82 -3.12
N PHE A 99 -4.78 1.52 -3.74
CA PHE A 99 -4.96 2.12 -5.06
C PHE A 99 -5.13 1.06 -6.14
N PHE A 100 -4.28 0.03 -6.19
CA PHE A 100 -4.38 -1.06 -7.17
C PHE A 100 -5.71 -1.81 -7.08
N ASN A 101 -6.25 -1.99 -5.87
CA ASN A 101 -7.57 -2.60 -5.66
C ASN A 101 -8.74 -1.60 -5.76
N GLY A 102 -8.45 -0.31 -5.79
CA GLY A 102 -9.41 0.79 -5.83
C GLY A 102 -9.56 1.45 -7.20
N VAL A 103 -9.01 0.86 -8.25
CA VAL A 103 -9.10 1.36 -9.61
C VAL A 103 -9.53 0.26 -10.57
N ASP A 104 -10.18 0.62 -11.67
CA ASP A 104 -10.51 -0.34 -12.73
C ASP A 104 -9.28 -0.73 -13.55
N THR A 105 -9.47 -1.63 -14.51
CA THR A 105 -8.37 -2.12 -15.37
C THR A 105 -7.72 -1.02 -16.21
N ASN A 106 -8.45 0.03 -16.61
CA ASN A 106 -7.90 1.12 -17.43
C ASN A 106 -7.01 2.03 -16.59
N MET A 107 -7.50 2.42 -15.42
CA MET A 107 -6.78 3.23 -14.46
C MET A 107 -5.59 2.47 -13.86
N PHE A 108 -5.73 1.17 -13.59
CA PHE A 108 -4.63 0.31 -13.14
C PHE A 108 -3.44 0.35 -14.11
N ARG A 109 -3.69 0.35 -15.43
CA ARG A 109 -2.60 0.42 -16.43
C ARG A 109 -1.76 1.69 -16.32
N LEU A 110 -2.33 2.78 -15.80
CA LEU A 110 -1.62 4.05 -15.59
C LEU A 110 -0.69 3.99 -14.37
N ILE A 111 -1.11 3.29 -13.32
CA ILE A 111 -0.40 3.29 -12.03
C ILE A 111 0.39 2.01 -11.72
N LYS A 112 0.28 0.96 -12.55
CA LYS A 112 0.88 -0.38 -12.31
C LYS A 112 2.40 -0.41 -12.14
N GLN A 113 3.11 0.67 -12.46
CA GLN A 113 4.57 0.79 -12.29
C GLN A 113 4.95 1.73 -11.14
N CYS A 114 3.97 2.37 -10.49
CA CYS A 114 4.24 3.24 -9.36
C CYS A 114 4.73 2.42 -8.17
N THR A 115 5.94 2.72 -7.71
CA THR A 115 6.52 2.18 -6.47
C THR A 115 6.35 3.13 -5.29
N VAL A 116 5.94 4.38 -5.55
CA VAL A 116 5.63 5.39 -4.56
C VAL A 116 4.14 5.72 -4.65
N ALA A 117 3.40 5.55 -3.55
CA ALA A 117 1.96 5.75 -3.51
C ALA A 117 1.52 7.17 -3.91
N LYS A 118 2.36 8.17 -3.65
CA LYS A 118 2.10 9.57 -4.02
C LYS A 118 2.00 9.78 -5.54
N ASP A 119 2.68 8.95 -6.31
CA ASP A 119 2.79 9.08 -7.77
C ASP A 119 1.78 8.18 -8.52
N ALA A 120 0.98 7.41 -7.78
CA ALA A 120 -0.17 6.67 -8.28
C ALA A 120 -1.43 7.55 -8.26
#